data_AF-A0A242N106-F1
#
_entry.id   AF-A0A242N106-F1
#
_cell.length_a   1.000
_cell.length_b   1.000
_cell.length_c   1.000
_cell.angle_alpha   90.00
_cell.angle_beta   90.00
_cell.angle_gamma   90.00
#
_symmetry.space_group_name_H-M   'P 1'
#
loop_
_entity.id
_entity.type
_entity.pdbx_description
1 polymer ?
#
loop_
_entity_poly.entity_id
_entity_poly.type
_entity_poly.pdbx_seq_one_letter_code
_entity_poly.pdbx_strand_id
1 'polypeptide(L)' 'MFRKSDFFIISAVLLSFIISGYLWFVLKDREQAIFTAIWVPSILSFGIYFKLCFLLGRKT' A
#
# COMPACT_ATOMS: atom_id res chain seq x y z
N MET A 1 15.98 10.37 -6.33
CA MET A 1 16.25 10.25 -4.88
C MET A 1 14.95 9.89 -4.18
N PHE A 2 14.92 8.78 -3.45
CA PHE A 2 13.76 8.35 -2.67
C PHE A 2 13.35 9.46 -1.70
N ARG A 3 12.15 10.02 -1.87
CA ARG A 3 11.63 11.02 -0.92
C ARG A 3 11.04 10.28 0.27
N LYS A 4 10.98 10.93 1.43
CA LYS A 4 10.35 10.36 2.64
C LYS A 4 8.92 9.84 2.38
N SER A 5 8.24 10.38 1.37
CA SER A 5 6.95 9.89 0.87
C SER A 5 6.98 8.46 0.36
N ASP A 6 8.02 8.01 -0.34
CA ASP A 6 8.16 6.62 -0.80
C ASP A 6 8.23 5.66 0.41
N PHE A 7 8.91 6.07 1.48
CA PHE A 7 9.05 5.28 2.69
C PHE A 7 7.72 5.13 3.44
N PHE A 8 6.91 6.19 3.48
CA PHE A 8 5.58 6.16 4.09
C PHE A 8 4.67 5.14 3.38
N ILE A 9 4.74 5.09 2.06
CA ILE A 9 3.88 4.20 1.26
C ILE A 9 4.34 2.75 1.35
N ILE A 10 5.65 2.51 1.32
CA ILE A 10 6.20 1.17 1.54
C ILE A 10 5.84 0.67 2.94
N SER A 11 5.88 1.53 3.96
CA SER A 11 5.46 1.16 5.32
C SER A 11 3.96 0.83 5.42
N ALA A 12 3.10 1.59 4.73
CA ALA A 12 1.66 1.33 4.68
C ALA A 12 1.35 0.00 3.97
N VAL A 13 2.03 -0.29 2.86
CA VAL A 13 1.92 -1.56 2.14
C VAL A 13 2.38 -2.73 3.02
N LEU A 14 3.50 -2.58 3.72
CA LEU A 14 4.04 -3.61 4.62
C LEU A 14 3.07 -3.92 5.76
N LEU A 15 2.52 -2.89 6.41
CA LEU A 15 1.52 -3.05 7.48
C LEU A 15 0.25 -3.71 6.96
N SER A 16 -0.25 -3.30 5.79
CA SER A 16 -1.46 -3.88 5.20
C SER A 16 -1.27 -5.36 4.81
N PHE A 17 -0.06 -5.74 4.37
CA PHE A 17 0.28 -7.11 4.05
C PHE A 17 0.35 -8.00 5.31
N ILE A 18 0.95 -7.49 6.39
CA ILE A 18 1.01 -8.19 7.69
C ILE A 18 -0.40 -8.42 8.23
N ILE A 19 -1.28 -7.42 8.16
CA ILE A 19 -2.67 -7.52 8.62
C ILE A 19 -3.45 -8.56 7.80
N SER A 20 -3.30 -8.56 6.48
CA SER A 20 -3.95 -9.55 5.60
C SER A 20 -3.47 -10.98 5.92
N GLY A 21 -2.16 -11.18 6.11
CA GLY A 21 -1.61 -12.46 6.55
C GLY A 21 -2.12 -12.88 7.93
N TYR A 22 -2.15 -11.96 8.88
CA TYR A 22 -2.67 -12.24 10.24
C TYR A 22 -4.14 -12.67 10.21
N LEU A 23 -5.00 -11.97 9.45
CA LEU A 23 -6.41 -12.36 9.29
C LEU A 23 -6.55 -13.74 8.63
N TRP A 24 -5.77 -14.01 7.59
CA TRP A 24 -5.84 -15.27 6.84
C TRP A 24 -5.40 -16.47 7.69
N PHE A 25 -4.29 -16.33 8.43
CA PHE A 25 -3.68 -17.44 9.16
C PHE A 25 -4.16 -17.58 10.61
N VAL A 26 -4.47 -16.48 11.30
CA VAL A 26 -4.83 -16.51 12.73
C VAL A 26 -6.34 -16.54 12.94
N LEU A 27 -7.09 -15.65 12.28
CA LEU A 27 -8.55 -15.58 12.43
C LEU A 27 -9.29 -16.60 11.55
N LYS A 28 -8.65 -17.18 10.52
CA LYS A 28 -9.25 -18.06 9.51
C LYS A 28 -10.44 -17.43 8.76
N ASP A 29 -10.55 -16.10 8.81
CA ASP A 29 -11.64 -15.35 8.20
C ASP A 29 -11.27 -14.98 6.76
N ARG A 30 -11.61 -15.87 5.82
CA ARG A 30 -11.13 -15.81 4.42
C ARG A 30 -11.69 -14.60 3.67
N GLU A 31 -12.98 -14.30 3.85
CA GLU A 31 -13.64 -13.18 3.17
C GLU A 31 -12.95 -11.85 3.49
N GLN A 32 -12.67 -11.62 4.77
CA GLN A 32 -12.09 -10.38 5.26
C GLN A 32 -10.60 -10.27 4.92
N ALA A 33 -9.90 -11.40 4.87
CA ALA A 33 -8.53 -11.48 4.40
C ALA A 33 -8.38 -11.19 2.89
N ILE A 34 -9.33 -11.63 2.06
CA ILE A 34 -9.40 -11.29 0.62
C ILE A 34 -9.62 -9.79 0.44
N PHE A 35 -10.55 -9.21 1.18
CA PHE A 35 -10.85 -7.79 1.10
C PHE A 35 -9.63 -6.92 1.46
N THR A 36 -8.90 -7.29 2.51
CA THR A 36 -7.65 -6.62 2.89
C THR A 36 -6.51 -6.86 1.90
N ALA A 37 -6.44 -8.03 1.26
CA ALA A 37 -5.46 -8.31 0.22
C ALA A 37 -5.66 -7.45 -1.04
N ILE A 38 -6.90 -7.17 -1.43
CA ILE A 38 -7.23 -6.27 -2.56
C ILE A 38 -6.85 -4.83 -2.25
N TRP A 39 -6.83 -4.45 -0.97
CA TRP A 39 -6.47 -3.10 -0.54
C TRP A 39 -4.96 -2.80 -0.71
N VAL A 40 -4.10 -3.82 -0.61
CA VAL A 40 -2.65 -3.70 -0.76
C VAL A 40 -2.24 -3.09 -2.12
N PRO A 41 -2.68 -3.62 -3.28
CA PRO A 41 -2.36 -3.02 -4.58
C PRO A 41 -3.01 -1.63 -4.76
N SER A 42 -4.15 -1.35 -4.13
CA SER A 42 -4.75 0.00 -4.15
C SER A 42 -3.85 1.04 -3.47
N ILE A 43 -3.28 0.72 -2.29
CA ILE A 43 -2.34 1.60 -1.58
C ILE A 43 -1.08 1.83 -2.42
N LEU A 44 -0.56 0.77 -3.05
CA LEU A 44 0.60 0.86 -3.94
C LEU A 44 0.32 1.77 -5.14
N SER A 45 -0.82 1.60 -5.80
CA SER A 45 -1.23 2.39 -6.97
C SER A 45 -1.44 3.86 -6.60
N PHE A 46 -2.04 4.12 -5.42
CA PHE A 46 -2.20 5.47 -4.89
C PHE A 46 -0.85 6.15 -4.65
N GLY A 47 0.14 5.40 -4.17
CA GLY A 47 1.47 5.95 -3.98
C GLY A 47 2.26 6.25 -5.23
N ILE A 48 2.12 5.41 -6.25
CA ILE A 48 2.68 5.67 -7.58
C ILE A 48 2.04 6.94 -8.16
N TYR A 49 0.72 7.10 -8.02
CA TYR A 49 0.00 8.29 -8.46
C TYR A 49 0.52 9.58 -7.81
N PHE A 50 0.67 9.61 -6.49
CA PHE A 50 1.21 10.77 -5.79
C PHE A 50 2.64 11.11 -6.21
N LYS A 51 3.47 10.08 -6.44
CA LYS A 51 4.84 10.27 -6.94
C LYS A 51 4.85 10.85 -8.36
N LEU A 52 3.95 10.39 -9.22
CA LEU A 52 3.79 10.88 -10.59
C LEU A 52 3.32 12.33 -10.61
N CYS A 53 2.31 12.69 -9.81
CA CYS A 53 1.85 14.08 -9.66
C CYS A 53 2.98 15.01 -9.18
N PHE A 54 3.78 14.57 -8.20
CA PHE A 54 4.92 15.36 -7.76
C PHE A 54 6.00 15.53 -8.84
N LEU A 55 6.28 14.47 -9.60
CA LEU A 55 7.22 14.53 -10.73
C LEU A 55 6.73 15.47 -11.83
N LEU A 56 5.42 15.46 -12.12
CA LEU A 56 4.81 16.34 -13.11
C LEU A 56 4.91 17.81 -12.68
N GLY A 57 4.67 18.12 -11.40
CA GLY A 57 4.78 19.48 -10.86
C GLY A 57 6.21 20.05 -10.84
N ARG A 58 7.25 19.21 -10.95
CA ARG A 58 8.65 19.65 -11.06
C ARG A 58 9.12 19.95 -12.49
N LYS A 59 8.29 19.63 -13.49
CA LYS A 59 8.61 19.83 -14.92
C LYS A 59 8.19 21.19 -15.47
N THR A 60 7.63 22.06 -14.63
CA THR A 60 7.40 23.50 -14.87
C THR A 60 8.38 24.28 -14.02
#